data_AF-A0A928XRR4-F1
#
_entry.id   AF-A0A928XRR4-F1
#
_cell.length_a   1.000
_cell.length_b   1.000
_cell.length_c   1.000
_cell.angle_alpha   90.00
_cell.angle_beta   90.00
_cell.angle_gamma   90.00
#
_symmetry.space_group_name_H-M   'P 1'
#
loop_
_entity.id
_entity.type
_entity.pdbx_description
1 polymer ?
#
loop_
_entity_poly.entity_id
_entity_poly.type
_entity_poly.pdbx_seq_one_letter_code
_entity_poly.pdbx_strand_id
1 'polypeptide(L)'
;MPALISARHLVDRLRHPAARADQLRELRLRLERQRSAPDASREERALAEELRELRERLTRAVGRVRSCSGCAVGHPEPFGHWAGGHCCGGRTEEIFSDAELAALALAGTTPGRLTPPHAEVAGCVFRGPSGCSLTVRDRPNVCVSHICRELLAELAEREDRREIAALKAELVRTFERFARLRGG
;
A
#
# COMPACT_ATOMS: atom_id res chain seq x y z
N MET A 1 -20.97 5.80 8.83
CA MET A 1 -19.53 5.61 9.15
C MET A 1 -18.68 6.88 9.41
N PRO A 2 -19.08 8.13 9.07
CA PRO A 2 -18.26 9.33 9.36
C PRO A 2 -17.97 9.56 10.85
N ALA A 3 -18.94 9.31 11.74
CA ALA A 3 -18.78 9.51 13.18
C ALA A 3 -17.64 8.68 13.80
N LEU A 4 -17.45 7.44 13.34
CA LEU A 4 -16.36 6.57 13.79
C LEU A 4 -14.98 7.04 13.30
N ILE A 5 -14.92 7.65 12.11
CA ILE A 5 -13.69 8.25 11.59
C ILE A 5 -13.33 9.49 12.41
N SER A 6 -14.30 10.33 12.76
CA SER A 6 -14.09 11.51 13.60
C SER A 6 -13.58 11.15 15.01
N ALA A 7 -14.18 10.15 15.66
CA ALA A 7 -13.72 9.69 16.97
C ALA A 7 -12.28 9.13 16.91
N ARG A 8 -11.95 8.35 15.86
CA ARG A 8 -10.58 7.86 15.65
C ARG A 8 -9.59 8.98 15.38
N HIS A 9 -9.98 10.00 14.62
CA HIS A 9 -9.12 11.14 14.35
C HIS A 9 -8.70 11.88 15.63
N LEU A 10 -9.61 12.02 16.61
CA LEU A 10 -9.25 12.57 17.93
C LEU A 10 -8.19 11.70 18.63
N VAL A 11 -8.38 10.37 18.64
CA VAL A 11 -7.39 9.45 19.22
C VAL A 11 -6.05 9.51 18.47
N ASP A 12 -6.08 9.62 17.14
CA ASP A 12 -4.88 9.72 16.31
C ASP A 12 -4.13 11.03 16.58
N ARG A 13 -4.83 12.15 16.78
CA ARG A 13 -4.22 13.44 17.18
C ARG A 13 -3.55 13.41 18.55
N LEU A 14 -4.01 12.54 19.45
CA LEU A 14 -3.36 12.33 20.74
C LEU A 14 -2.11 11.44 20.63
N ARG A 15 -2.02 10.60 19.58
CA ARG A 15 -0.96 9.60 19.41
C ARG A 15 0.11 10.00 18.39
N HIS A 16 -0.20 10.94 17.51
CA HIS A 16 0.64 11.30 16.37
C HIS A 16 0.63 12.82 16.12
N PRO A 17 1.65 13.36 15.42
CA PRO A 17 1.61 14.73 14.93
C PRO A 17 0.35 15.03 14.12
N ALA A 18 -0.19 16.24 14.25
CA ALA A 18 -1.47 16.64 13.64
C ALA A 18 -1.52 16.34 12.14
N ALA A 19 -0.45 16.65 11.40
CA ALA A 19 -0.37 16.40 9.97
C ALA A 19 -0.57 14.91 9.59
N ARG A 20 -0.08 13.96 10.39
CA ARG A 20 -0.29 12.51 10.16
C ARG A 20 -1.73 12.12 10.44
N ALA A 21 -2.30 12.63 11.53
CA ALA A 21 -3.70 12.38 11.88
C ALA A 21 -4.67 12.95 10.82
N ASP A 22 -4.34 14.10 10.23
CA ASP A 22 -5.10 14.73 9.15
C ASP A 22 -5.00 13.94 7.85
N GLN A 23 -3.78 13.55 7.43
CA GLN A 23 -3.56 12.69 6.26
C GLN A 23 -4.31 11.36 6.37
N LEU A 24 -4.25 10.72 7.55
CA LEU A 24 -4.94 9.46 7.81
C LEU A 24 -6.46 9.62 7.80
N ARG A 25 -6.97 10.73 8.34
CA ARG A 25 -8.40 11.06 8.26
C ARG A 25 -8.84 11.23 6.81
N GLU A 26 -8.12 12.01 6.01
CA GLU A 26 -8.46 12.21 4.59
C GLU A 26 -8.43 10.89 3.82
N LEU A 27 -7.39 10.08 4.01
CA LEU A 27 -7.28 8.77 3.38
C LEU A 27 -8.47 7.86 3.73
N ARG A 28 -8.87 7.81 5.00
CA ARG A 28 -10.03 7.03 5.47
C ARG A 28 -11.33 7.54 4.88
N LEU A 29 -11.50 8.86 4.73
CA LEU A 29 -12.67 9.46 4.07
C LEU A 29 -12.70 9.09 2.58
N ARG A 30 -11.56 9.17 1.87
CA ARG A 30 -11.44 8.74 0.47
C ARG A 30 -11.81 7.28 0.30
N LEU A 31 -11.29 6.39 1.14
CA LEU A 31 -11.65 4.97 1.11
C LEU A 31 -13.15 4.76 1.36
N GLU A 32 -13.74 5.46 2.33
CA GLU A 32 -15.17 5.36 2.64
C GLU A 32 -16.04 5.83 1.48
N ARG A 33 -15.62 6.88 0.75
CA ARG A 33 -16.27 7.31 -0.50
C ARG A 33 -16.25 6.20 -1.54
N GLN A 34 -15.11 5.53 -1.74
CA GLN A 34 -15.03 4.40 -2.69
C GLN A 34 -15.93 3.22 -2.30
N ARG A 35 -16.03 2.92 -0.99
CA ARG A 35 -16.93 1.86 -0.48
C ARG A 35 -18.41 2.17 -0.66
N SER A 36 -18.76 3.46 -0.60
CA SER A 36 -20.14 3.93 -0.71
C SER A 36 -20.55 4.20 -2.17
N ALA A 37 -19.61 4.13 -3.12
CA ALA A 37 -19.90 4.33 -4.53
C ALA A 37 -20.78 3.17 -5.04
N PRO A 38 -21.99 3.46 -5.56
CA PRO A 38 -22.82 2.42 -6.17
C PRO A 38 -22.17 1.85 -7.44
N ASP A 39 -22.63 0.66 -7.84
CA ASP A 39 -22.41 0.05 -9.16
C ASP A 39 -21.01 -0.47 -9.53
N ALA A 40 -20.26 -1.02 -8.57
CA ALA A 40 -19.15 -1.89 -8.96
C ALA A 40 -19.68 -3.19 -9.59
N SER A 41 -19.36 -3.37 -10.87
CA SER A 41 -19.67 -4.55 -11.67
C SER A 41 -19.11 -5.83 -11.03
N ARG A 42 -19.67 -6.98 -11.41
CA ARG A 42 -19.14 -8.28 -10.99
C ARG A 42 -17.68 -8.47 -11.40
N GLU A 43 -17.30 -7.92 -12.56
CA GLU A 43 -15.94 -7.99 -13.08
C GLU A 43 -14.96 -7.15 -12.25
N GLU A 44 -15.31 -5.92 -11.88
CA GLU A 44 -14.48 -5.09 -10.99
C GLU A 44 -14.24 -5.77 -9.64
N ARG A 45 -15.28 -6.40 -9.07
CA ARG A 45 -15.16 -7.12 -7.80
C ARG A 45 -14.23 -8.33 -7.91
N ALA A 46 -14.39 -9.13 -8.96
CA ALA A 46 -13.52 -10.28 -9.22
C ALA A 46 -12.06 -9.86 -9.39
N LEU A 47 -11.80 -8.79 -10.16
CA LEU A 47 -10.44 -8.25 -10.33
C LEU A 47 -9.88 -7.70 -9.00
N ALA A 48 -10.69 -7.03 -8.18
CA ALA A 48 -10.25 -6.53 -6.88
C ALA A 48 -9.86 -7.67 -5.92
N GLU A 49 -10.62 -8.76 -5.91
CA GLU A 49 -10.33 -9.98 -5.16
C GLU A 49 -9.05 -10.65 -5.67
N GLU A 50 -8.90 -10.81 -7.00
CA GLU A 50 -7.70 -11.35 -7.64
C GLU A 50 -6.45 -10.53 -7.31
N LEU A 51 -6.55 -9.20 -7.37
CA LEU A 51 -5.46 -8.29 -6.98
C LEU A 51 -5.02 -8.53 -5.52
N ARG A 52 -5.98 -8.77 -4.62
CA ARG A 52 -5.67 -9.06 -3.21
C ARG A 52 -4.90 -10.37 -3.08
N GLU A 53 -5.31 -11.41 -3.78
CA GLU A 53 -4.61 -12.70 -3.79
C GLU A 53 -3.21 -12.57 -4.40
N LEU A 54 -3.07 -11.86 -5.52
CA LEU A 54 -1.79 -11.63 -6.19
C LEU A 54 -0.82 -10.85 -5.30
N ARG A 55 -1.28 -9.85 -4.54
CA ARG A 55 -0.43 -9.14 -3.55
C ARG A 55 0.12 -10.10 -2.50
N GLU A 56 -0.70 -11.00 -1.97
CA GLU A 56 -0.28 -12.00 -0.99
C GLU A 56 0.70 -13.02 -1.57
N ARG A 57 0.40 -13.55 -2.77
CA ARG A 57 1.26 -14.50 -3.48
C ARG A 57 2.62 -13.89 -3.81
N LEU A 58 2.63 -12.70 -4.41
CA LEU A 58 3.86 -12.00 -4.78
C LEU A 58 4.70 -11.66 -3.54
N THR A 59 4.09 -11.14 -2.47
CA THR A 59 4.84 -10.83 -1.24
C THR A 59 5.42 -12.09 -0.61
N ARG A 60 4.68 -13.21 -0.63
CA ARG A 60 5.17 -14.50 -0.12
C ARG A 60 6.33 -15.03 -0.95
N ALA A 61 6.23 -14.98 -2.28
CA ALA A 61 7.28 -15.40 -3.19
C ALA A 61 8.54 -14.54 -3.03
N VAL A 62 8.41 -13.22 -2.96
CA VAL A 62 9.54 -12.32 -2.68
C VAL A 62 10.15 -12.59 -1.30
N GLY A 63 9.33 -12.82 -0.27
CA GLY A 63 9.82 -13.18 1.06
C GLY A 63 10.68 -12.08 1.69
N ARG A 64 11.65 -12.49 2.52
CA ARG A 64 12.62 -11.55 3.13
C ARG A 64 13.74 -11.27 2.14
N VAL A 65 14.12 -10.00 2.05
CA VAL A 65 15.15 -9.50 1.12
C VAL A 65 16.19 -8.69 1.89
N ARG A 66 17.44 -8.77 1.45
CA ARG A 66 18.59 -8.07 2.08
C ARG A 66 18.75 -6.66 1.54
N SER A 67 18.50 -6.45 0.25
CA SER A 67 18.61 -5.16 -0.44
C SER A 67 17.79 -4.06 0.23
N CYS A 68 16.64 -4.39 0.82
CA CYS A 68 15.78 -3.40 1.47
C CYS A 68 16.24 -2.98 2.88
N SER A 69 17.15 -3.69 3.56
CA SER A 69 17.47 -3.38 4.97
C SER A 69 18.28 -2.10 5.18
N GLY A 70 18.98 -1.65 4.13
CA GLY A 70 19.91 -0.51 4.17
C GLY A 70 19.72 0.50 3.04
N CYS A 71 18.78 0.28 2.11
CA CYS A 71 18.70 1.07 0.87
C CYS A 71 18.33 2.55 1.04
N ALA A 72 17.89 2.96 2.23
CA ALA A 72 17.54 4.35 2.51
C ALA A 72 18.61 5.08 3.33
N VAL A 73 19.67 4.40 3.79
CA VAL A 73 20.77 5.04 4.51
C VAL A 73 21.43 6.12 3.65
N GLY A 74 21.59 7.32 4.21
CA GLY A 74 22.23 8.47 3.54
C GLY A 74 21.32 9.23 2.56
N HIS A 75 20.07 8.81 2.36
CA HIS A 75 19.10 9.59 1.59
C HIS A 75 18.54 10.76 2.41
N PRO A 76 18.10 11.86 1.75
CA PRO A 76 17.44 12.95 2.45
C PRO A 76 16.10 12.52 3.04
N GLU A 77 15.64 13.26 4.04
CA GLU A 77 14.27 13.18 4.55
C GLU A 77 13.24 13.46 3.43
N PRO A 78 12.07 12.79 3.41
CA PRO A 78 11.61 11.79 4.37
C PRO A 78 12.12 10.36 4.10
N PHE A 79 12.88 10.15 3.03
CA PHE A 79 13.22 8.81 2.56
C PHE A 79 14.24 8.12 3.48
N GLY A 80 15.27 8.86 3.91
CA GLY A 80 16.36 8.34 4.75
C GLY A 80 16.09 8.25 6.24
N HIS A 81 14.89 8.61 6.69
CA HIS A 81 14.52 8.55 8.11
C HIS A 81 14.69 7.16 8.73
N TRP A 82 14.43 6.11 7.94
CA TRP A 82 14.63 4.72 8.33
C TRP A 82 15.65 4.07 7.39
N ALA A 83 16.45 3.13 7.91
CA ALA A 83 17.54 2.50 7.15
C ALA A 83 17.09 1.73 5.89
N GLY A 84 15.80 1.44 5.72
CA GLY A 84 15.28 0.64 4.61
C GLY A 84 13.99 1.17 3.99
N GLY A 85 13.68 0.67 2.79
CA GLY A 85 12.45 0.98 2.09
C GLY A 85 12.40 2.40 1.51
N HIS A 86 13.47 2.83 0.83
CA HIS A 86 13.52 4.11 0.10
C HIS A 86 12.29 4.26 -0.83
N CYS A 87 12.00 3.25 -1.64
CA CYS A 87 10.82 3.23 -2.52
C CYS A 87 9.48 3.23 -1.77
N CYS A 88 9.45 2.91 -0.47
CA CYS A 88 8.26 2.96 0.37
C CYS A 88 8.10 4.30 1.12
N GLY A 89 9.03 5.25 0.94
CA GLY A 89 9.04 6.55 1.61
C GLY A 89 8.21 7.64 0.91
N GLY A 90 7.50 7.32 -0.17
CA GLY A 90 6.69 8.27 -0.94
C GLY A 90 5.50 8.86 -0.16
N ARG A 91 4.80 9.84 -0.75
CA ARG A 91 3.66 10.49 -0.12
C ARG A 91 2.44 9.58 -0.10
N THR A 92 1.69 9.62 0.99
CA THR A 92 0.50 8.78 1.19
C THR A 92 -0.53 8.98 0.08
N GLU A 93 -0.83 10.22 -0.29
CA GLU A 93 -1.82 10.50 -1.34
C GLU A 93 -1.41 9.98 -2.73
N GLU A 94 -0.11 9.94 -3.04
CA GLU A 94 0.41 9.46 -4.32
C GLU A 94 0.35 7.93 -4.39
N ILE A 95 0.67 7.26 -3.28
CA ILE A 95 0.64 5.80 -3.16
C ILE A 95 -0.80 5.27 -3.16
N PHE A 96 -1.73 5.99 -2.53
CA PHE A 96 -3.14 5.63 -2.46
C PHE A 96 -3.96 6.47 -3.46
N SER A 97 -3.79 6.19 -4.75
CA SER A 97 -4.64 6.76 -5.81
C SER A 97 -6.10 6.32 -5.64
N ASP A 98 -7.04 7.00 -6.31
CA ASP A 98 -8.46 6.63 -6.23
C ASP A 98 -8.73 5.22 -6.81
N ALA A 99 -8.01 4.81 -7.85
CA ALA A 99 -8.10 3.45 -8.39
C ALA A 99 -7.57 2.40 -7.40
N GLU A 100 -6.45 2.68 -6.71
CA GLU A 100 -5.94 1.81 -5.64
C GLU A 100 -6.95 1.70 -4.49
N LEU A 101 -7.53 2.83 -4.06
CA LEU A 101 -8.54 2.85 -3.01
C LEU A 101 -9.83 2.11 -3.41
N ALA A 102 -10.26 2.21 -4.66
CA ALA A 102 -11.41 1.47 -5.18
C ALA A 102 -11.14 -0.04 -5.17
N ALA A 103 -9.98 -0.49 -5.66
CA ALA A 103 -9.59 -1.89 -5.62
C ALA A 103 -9.52 -2.42 -4.18
N LEU A 104 -8.93 -1.66 -3.26
CA LEU A 104 -8.86 -2.02 -1.84
C LEU A 104 -10.26 -2.08 -1.21
N ALA A 105 -11.12 -1.11 -1.46
CA ALA A 105 -12.49 -1.07 -0.96
C ALA A 105 -13.28 -2.30 -1.40
N LEU A 106 -13.25 -2.61 -2.70
CA LEU A 106 -13.95 -3.76 -3.29
C LEU A 106 -13.40 -5.10 -2.79
N ALA A 107 -12.08 -5.19 -2.55
CA ALA A 107 -11.45 -6.35 -1.93
C ALA A 107 -11.70 -6.47 -0.41
N GLY A 108 -12.48 -5.55 0.18
CA GLY A 108 -12.92 -5.60 1.58
C GLY A 108 -12.05 -4.84 2.58
N THR A 109 -11.14 -3.98 2.15
CA THR A 109 -10.41 -3.06 3.03
C THR A 109 -11.39 -2.03 3.61
N THR A 110 -11.27 -1.75 4.92
CA THR A 110 -12.11 -0.78 5.62
C THR A 110 -11.26 0.33 6.21
N PRO A 111 -11.82 1.52 6.51
CA PRO A 111 -11.08 2.58 7.20
C PRO A 111 -10.45 2.14 8.52
N GLY A 112 -11.05 1.16 9.19
CA GLY A 112 -10.54 0.61 10.45
C GLY A 112 -9.32 -0.32 10.30
N ARG A 113 -9.03 -0.81 9.09
CA ARG A 113 -7.81 -1.60 8.80
C ARG A 113 -6.61 -0.72 8.44
N LEU A 114 -6.84 0.55 8.12
CA LEU A 114 -5.80 1.54 7.87
C LEU A 114 -5.27 2.07 9.20
N THR A 115 -4.40 1.30 9.85
CA THR A 115 -3.83 1.60 11.17
C THR A 115 -2.37 2.00 11.03
N PRO A 116 -1.96 3.21 11.45
CA PRO A 116 -0.56 3.65 11.41
C PRO A 116 0.26 2.95 12.50
N PRO A 117 1.61 2.91 12.39
CA PRO A 117 2.47 2.48 13.48
C PRO A 117 2.51 3.53 14.59
N HIS A 118 2.74 3.08 15.82
CA HIS A 118 3.04 3.94 16.97
C HIS A 118 4.50 4.42 16.91
N ALA A 119 4.81 5.34 16.00
CA ALA A 119 6.16 5.86 15.80
C ALA A 119 6.18 7.26 15.18
N GLU A 120 7.40 7.81 15.05
CA GLU A 120 7.69 9.07 14.34
C GLU A 120 7.27 9.02 12.86
N VAL A 121 7.17 10.20 12.24
CA VAL A 121 6.58 10.40 10.92
C VAL A 121 7.68 10.58 9.88
N ALA A 122 7.69 9.73 8.86
CA ALA A 122 8.49 9.94 7.67
C ALA A 122 7.87 9.27 6.43
N GLY A 123 7.51 10.10 5.45
CA GLY A 123 6.93 9.66 4.18
C GLY A 123 5.51 9.16 4.37
N CYS A 124 5.21 7.99 3.80
CA CYS A 124 3.91 7.35 3.91
C CYS A 124 3.48 7.15 5.37
N VAL A 125 2.23 7.49 5.71
CA VAL A 125 1.68 7.42 7.08
C VAL A 125 1.66 6.02 7.68
N PHE A 126 1.93 4.97 6.91
CA PHE A 126 2.00 3.59 7.38
C PHE A 126 3.42 3.08 7.59
N ARG A 127 4.44 3.83 7.16
CA ARG A 127 5.85 3.50 7.36
C ARG A 127 6.27 3.86 8.79
N GLY A 128 7.05 2.97 9.41
CA GLY A 128 7.65 3.13 10.71
C GLY A 128 8.99 2.37 10.80
N PRO A 129 9.62 2.33 11.98
CA PRO A 129 10.96 1.76 12.17
C PRO A 129 11.06 0.28 11.82
N SER A 130 9.96 -0.48 11.99
CA SER A 130 9.87 -1.90 11.66
C SER A 130 9.28 -2.18 10.27
N GLY A 131 9.11 -1.14 9.43
CA GLY A 131 8.53 -1.25 8.10
C GLY A 131 7.08 -0.77 8.02
N CYS A 132 6.30 -1.35 7.10
CA CYS A 132 4.91 -0.96 6.88
C CYS A 132 3.97 -1.64 7.89
N SER A 133 3.17 -0.82 8.59
CA SER A 133 2.15 -1.24 9.55
C SER A 133 0.94 -1.97 8.93
N LEU A 134 0.69 -1.80 7.63
CA LEU A 134 -0.44 -2.45 6.96
C LEU A 134 -0.15 -3.92 6.67
N THR A 135 -1.18 -4.75 6.77
CA THR A 135 -1.15 -6.10 6.22
C THR A 135 -1.03 -6.03 4.70
N VAL A 136 -0.45 -7.05 4.07
CA VAL A 136 -0.29 -7.11 2.61
C VAL A 136 -1.61 -6.94 1.85
N ARG A 137 -2.71 -7.42 2.44
CA ARG A 137 -4.05 -7.34 1.85
C ARG A 137 -4.56 -5.91 1.72
N ASP A 138 -4.17 -5.05 2.66
CA ASP A 138 -4.61 -3.66 2.75
C ASP A 138 -3.60 -2.67 2.13
N ARG A 139 -2.49 -3.16 1.56
CA ARG A 139 -1.50 -2.35 0.83
C ARG A 139 -1.93 -2.12 -0.63
N PRO A 140 -1.70 -0.92 -1.19
CA PRO A 140 -1.82 -0.67 -2.62
C PRO A 140 -0.97 -1.62 -3.48
N ASN A 141 -1.39 -1.86 -4.71
CA ASN A 141 -0.68 -2.74 -5.65
C ASN A 141 0.73 -2.24 -5.94
N VAL A 142 0.92 -0.93 -6.10
CA VAL A 142 2.25 -0.31 -6.31
C VAL A 142 3.25 -0.65 -5.19
N CYS A 143 2.79 -0.79 -3.94
CA CYS A 143 3.66 -1.13 -2.81
C CYS A 143 4.23 -2.55 -2.89
N VAL A 144 3.63 -3.43 -3.69
CA VAL A 144 4.02 -4.84 -3.82
C VAL A 144 4.66 -5.12 -5.19
N SER A 145 4.21 -4.43 -6.24
CA SER A 145 4.72 -4.61 -7.60
C SER A 145 6.02 -3.86 -7.88
N HIS A 146 6.33 -2.81 -7.10
CA HIS A 146 7.54 -2.04 -7.29
C HIS A 146 8.78 -2.86 -6.88
N ILE A 147 9.66 -3.11 -7.85
CA ILE A 147 10.96 -3.78 -7.66
C ILE A 147 12.03 -2.82 -8.16
N CYS A 148 12.83 -2.27 -7.23
CA CYS A 148 13.95 -1.39 -7.55
C CYS A 148 15.13 -2.17 -8.15
N ARG A 149 16.17 -1.46 -8.61
CA ARG A 149 17.32 -2.08 -9.26
C ARG A 149 18.06 -3.05 -8.35
N GLU A 150 18.24 -2.68 -7.09
CA GLU A 150 18.96 -3.48 -6.08
C GLU A 150 18.17 -4.75 -5.75
N LEU A 151 16.86 -4.63 -5.58
CA LEU A 151 16.00 -5.78 -5.35
C LEU A 151 15.94 -6.69 -6.59
N LEU A 152 15.89 -6.11 -7.79
CA LEU A 152 15.93 -6.90 -9.02
C LEU A 152 17.23 -7.72 -9.14
N ALA A 153 18.37 -7.11 -8.79
CA ALA A 153 19.66 -7.80 -8.80
C ALA A 153 19.67 -8.96 -7.78
N GLU A 154 19.17 -8.74 -6.56
CA GLU A 154 19.05 -9.80 -5.56
C GLU A 154 18.13 -10.95 -6.02
N LEU A 155 16.99 -10.62 -6.62
CA LEU A 155 16.04 -11.62 -7.09
C LEU A 155 16.53 -12.39 -8.33
N ALA A 156 17.44 -11.81 -9.13
CA ALA A 156 17.97 -12.45 -10.33
C ALA A 156 18.77 -13.73 -10.03
N GLU A 157 19.38 -13.80 -8.85
CA GLU A 157 20.17 -14.95 -8.38
C GLU A 157 19.32 -16.09 -7.81
N ARG A 158 17.99 -15.91 -7.72
CA ARG A 158 17.08 -16.91 -7.15
C ARG A 158 16.53 -17.88 -8.20
N GLU A 159 16.27 -19.10 -7.77
CA GLU A 159 15.65 -20.14 -8.61
C GLU A 159 14.20 -19.80 -9.01
N ASP A 160 13.46 -19.15 -8.11
CA ASP A 160 12.05 -18.76 -8.28
C ASP A 160 11.85 -17.40 -8.99
N ARG A 161 12.92 -16.79 -9.54
CA ARG A 161 12.87 -15.48 -10.21
C ARG A 161 11.81 -15.37 -11.31
N ARG A 162 11.58 -16.48 -12.05
CA ARG A 162 10.59 -16.52 -13.14
C ARG A 162 9.16 -16.47 -12.60
N GLU A 163 8.90 -17.16 -11.49
CA GLU A 163 7.60 -17.11 -10.81
C GLU A 163 7.33 -15.70 -10.26
N ILE A 164 8.30 -15.10 -9.58
CA ILE A 164 8.18 -13.73 -9.06
C ILE A 164 7.91 -12.73 -10.19
N ALA A 165 8.63 -12.83 -11.31
CA ALA A 165 8.42 -11.99 -12.47
C ALA A 165 7.03 -12.17 -13.09
N ALA A 166 6.54 -13.41 -13.19
CA ALA A 166 5.21 -13.73 -13.69
C ALA A 166 4.11 -13.13 -12.78
N LEU A 167 4.21 -13.34 -11.47
CA LEU A 167 3.29 -12.79 -10.47
C LEU A 167 3.24 -11.26 -10.50
N LYS A 168 4.40 -10.60 -10.60
CA LYS A 168 4.46 -9.13 -10.75
C LYS A 168 3.75 -8.69 -12.02
N ALA A 169 4.03 -9.32 -13.15
CA ALA A 169 3.44 -8.95 -14.43
C ALA A 169 1.91 -9.18 -14.44
N GLU A 170 1.45 -10.26 -13.81
CA GLU A 170 0.02 -10.56 -13.61
C GLU A 170 -0.66 -9.51 -12.72
N LEU A 171 -0.05 -9.14 -11.59
CA LEU A 171 -0.55 -8.08 -10.70
C LEU A 171 -0.71 -6.74 -11.44
N VAL A 172 0.31 -6.34 -12.22
CA VAL A 172 0.27 -5.08 -12.99
C VAL A 172 -0.82 -5.11 -14.04
N ARG A 173 -0.89 -6.15 -14.89
CA ARG A 173 -1.92 -6.26 -15.94
C ARG A 173 -3.34 -6.29 -15.36
N THR A 174 -3.53 -6.99 -14.25
CA THR A 174 -4.83 -7.08 -13.57
C THR A 174 -5.24 -5.71 -13.03
N PHE A 175 -4.29 -4.93 -12.48
CA PHE A 175 -4.58 -3.60 -11.97
C PHE A 175 -4.88 -2.62 -13.10
N GLU A 176 -4.15 -2.70 -14.23
CA GLU A 176 -4.45 -1.90 -15.42
C GLU A 176 -5.84 -2.21 -15.98
N ARG A 177 -6.25 -3.49 -16.03
CA ARG A 177 -7.61 -3.87 -16.43
C ARG A 177 -8.65 -3.31 -15.47
N PHE A 178 -8.45 -3.44 -14.17
CA PHE A 178 -9.33 -2.86 -13.15
C PHE A 178 -9.45 -1.34 -13.31
N ALA A 179 -8.32 -0.63 -13.44
CA ALA A 179 -8.31 0.82 -13.58
C ALA A 179 -9.01 1.29 -14.85
N ARG A 180 -8.88 0.56 -15.97
CA ARG A 180 -9.62 0.85 -17.21
C ARG A 180 -11.13 0.68 -17.05
N LEU A 181 -11.60 -0.35 -16.35
CA LEU A 181 -13.02 -0.54 -16.09
C LEU A 181 -13.59 0.54 -15.17
N ARG A 182 -12.78 1.06 -14.24
CA ARG A 182 -13.19 2.07 -13.29
C ARG A 182 -13.12 3.51 -13.83
N GLY A 183 -12.20 3.75 -14.75
CA GLY A 183 -11.92 5.08 -15.32
C GLY A 183 -12.52 5.32 -16.71
N GLY A 184 -13.12 4.30 -17.33
CA GLY A 184 -14.00 4.44 -18.51
C GLY A 184 -15.42 4.74 -18.08
#